data_AF-A0A162PPH2-F1
#
_entry.id   AF-A0A162PPH2-F1
#
_cell.length_a   1.000
_cell.length_b   1.000
_cell.length_c   1.000
_cell.angle_alpha   90.00
_cell.angle_beta   90.00
_cell.angle_gamma   90.00
#
_symmetry.space_group_name_H-M   'P 1'
#
loop_
_entity.id
_entity.type
_entity.pdbx_description
1 polymer ?
#
loop_
_entity_poly.entity_id
_entity_poly.type
_entity_poly.pdbx_seq_one_letter_code
_entity_poly.pdbx_strand_id
1 'polypeptide(L)'
;MEDYSAIDCASSLCIPIPGPGGKTKAALCSEIKAIMFENGITNRSNSSIRDKIQYLHDKFRKTSNYVNGVKQRMLDDLHEDGLSEDEAIKEFERNVKFKFRYYYDLKGVMGSSPLITSSFSMSNCNGIEGAQKALNNYLWSKEFFALSQNPQRPPKRARRTVEPRILEIIEEPTRANHRNSDYMQQKLKYEKEFNERQLCEQMKIHQSRMDHQKAVHDDNILIENKRLEIEAKIVENNLLQTKIQYMQKLEDSGLSKEQIANHLSKML
;
A
#
# COMPACT_ATOMS: atom_id res chain seq x y z
N MET A 1 -15.58 -30.76 -29.44
CA MET A 1 -15.48 -29.57 -30.30
C MET A 1 -16.80 -28.85 -30.14
N GLU A 2 -16.88 -27.96 -29.16
CA GLU A 2 -18.04 -27.10 -28.95
C GLU A 2 -17.52 -25.67 -28.91
N ASP A 3 -18.11 -24.86 -29.79
CA ASP A 3 -17.78 -23.47 -30.03
C ASP A 3 -18.04 -22.63 -28.78
N TYR A 4 -16.99 -22.00 -28.27
CA TYR A 4 -17.12 -20.92 -27.31
C TYR A 4 -17.71 -19.70 -28.03
N SER A 5 -19.02 -19.54 -27.83
CA SER A 5 -19.78 -18.33 -28.16
C SER A 5 -19.05 -17.08 -27.67
N ALA A 6 -18.75 -16.20 -28.61
CA ALA A 6 -18.33 -14.83 -28.38
C ALA A 6 -19.38 -14.11 -27.52
N ILE A 7 -19.04 -13.82 -26.27
CA ILE A 7 -19.80 -12.89 -25.46
C ILE A 7 -19.29 -11.49 -25.78
N ASP A 8 -20.10 -10.78 -26.57
CA ASP A 8 -19.99 -9.37 -26.89
C ASP A 8 -19.82 -8.52 -25.63
N CYS A 9 -18.60 -8.06 -25.37
CA CYS A 9 -18.32 -6.95 -24.45
C CYS A 9 -18.54 -5.61 -25.17
N ALA A 10 -19.72 -5.42 -25.75
CA ALA A 10 -20.12 -4.19 -26.42
C ALA A 10 -21.19 -3.46 -25.59
N SER A 11 -20.82 -2.94 -24.41
CA SER A 11 -21.59 -1.89 -23.71
C SER A 11 -20.83 -1.32 -22.52
N SER A 12 -19.76 -0.57 -22.81
CA SER A 12 -19.31 0.48 -21.90
C SER A 12 -18.92 1.65 -22.78
N LEU A 13 -19.85 2.60 -22.92
CA LEU A 13 -19.63 3.86 -23.60
C LEU A 13 -18.29 4.44 -23.16
N CYS A 14 -17.32 4.41 -24.07
CA CYS A 14 -16.09 5.16 -23.96
C CYS A 14 -16.42 6.63 -24.22
N ILE A 15 -17.04 7.28 -23.24
CA ILE A 15 -17.12 8.74 -23.22
C ILE A 15 -15.68 9.24 -23.10
N PRO A 16 -15.15 9.94 -24.12
CA PRO A 16 -13.84 10.56 -24.02
C PRO A 16 -13.95 11.63 -22.95
N ILE A 17 -13.33 11.43 -21.79
CA ILE A 17 -13.08 12.53 -20.88
C ILE A 17 -11.76 13.13 -21.36
N PRO A 18 -11.76 14.34 -21.95
CA PRO A 18 -10.55 14.94 -22.48
C PRO A 18 -9.68 15.36 -21.28
N GLY A 19 -8.72 14.51 -20.91
CA GLY A 19 -7.61 14.93 -20.06
C GLY A 19 -6.61 15.77 -20.86
N PRO A 20 -5.82 16.63 -20.21
CA PRO A 20 -4.73 17.34 -20.87
C PRO A 20 -3.74 16.31 -21.42
N GLY A 21 -3.73 16.11 -22.74
CA GLY A 21 -2.93 15.10 -23.42
C GLY A 21 -3.72 13.99 -24.15
N GLY A 22 -5.06 14.01 -24.15
CA GLY A 22 -5.87 13.17 -25.03
C GLY A 22 -5.86 11.64 -24.77
N LYS A 23 -5.21 11.19 -23.69
CA LYS A 23 -5.18 9.77 -23.33
C LYS A 23 -6.54 9.32 -22.78
N THR A 24 -7.06 8.20 -23.30
CA THR A 24 -8.29 7.58 -22.79
C THR A 24 -8.05 6.93 -21.42
N LYS A 25 -9.09 6.79 -20.58
CA LYS A 25 -9.00 6.07 -19.29
C LYS A 25 -8.45 4.65 -19.45
N ALA A 26 -8.75 4.00 -20.57
CA ALA A 26 -8.23 2.67 -20.90
C ALA A 26 -6.71 2.68 -21.11
N ALA A 27 -6.18 3.67 -21.83
CA ALA A 27 -4.73 3.83 -22.03
C ALA A 27 -4.00 4.04 -20.70
N LEU A 28 -4.53 4.88 -19.80
CA LEU A 28 -3.97 5.08 -18.46
C LEU A 28 -3.98 3.79 -17.62
N CYS A 29 -5.09 3.02 -17.64
CA CYS A 29 -5.13 1.75 -16.94
C CYS A 29 -4.08 0.75 -17.48
N SER A 30 -3.84 0.74 -18.79
CA SER A 30 -2.81 -0.09 -19.41
C SER A 30 -1.39 0.35 -19.02
N GLU A 31 -1.11 1.65 -18.95
CA GLU A 31 0.17 2.20 -18.47
C GLU A 31 0.42 1.81 -17.01
N ILE A 32 -0.58 1.97 -16.14
CA ILE A 32 -0.48 1.57 -14.73
C ILE A 32 -0.24 0.07 -14.63
N LYS A 33 -0.92 -0.74 -15.44
CA LYS A 33 -0.73 -2.19 -15.46
C LYS A 33 0.69 -2.57 -15.91
N ALA A 34 1.26 -1.87 -16.89
CA ALA A 34 2.64 -2.08 -17.34
C ALA A 34 3.64 -1.79 -16.21
N ILE A 35 3.50 -0.66 -15.51
CA ILE A 35 4.35 -0.31 -14.36
C ILE A 35 4.21 -1.35 -13.24
N MET A 36 2.99 -1.81 -12.94
CA MET A 36 2.75 -2.85 -11.96
C MET A 36 3.43 -4.17 -12.34
N PHE A 37 3.40 -4.53 -13.62
CA PHE A 37 4.08 -5.71 -14.15
C PHE A 37 5.60 -5.61 -14.03
N GLU A 38 6.20 -4.47 -14.37
CA GLU A 38 7.65 -4.19 -14.19
C GLU A 38 8.10 -4.33 -12.73
N ASN A 39 7.20 -4.08 -11.77
CA ASN A 39 7.44 -4.23 -10.35
C ASN A 39 7.02 -5.61 -9.78
N GLY A 40 6.78 -6.61 -10.64
CA GLY A 40 6.47 -7.98 -10.24
C GLY A 40 5.02 -8.21 -9.78
N ILE A 41 4.11 -7.26 -10.01
CA ILE A 41 2.69 -7.38 -9.66
C ILE A 41 1.91 -7.82 -10.91
N THR A 42 1.82 -9.14 -11.12
CA THR A 42 1.35 -9.72 -12.40
C THR A 42 -0.15 -10.06 -12.46
N ASN A 43 -0.86 -10.09 -11.33
CA ASN A 43 -2.24 -10.60 -11.24
C ASN A 43 -3.31 -9.53 -10.98
N ARG A 44 -3.36 -8.46 -11.79
CA ARG A 44 -4.41 -7.43 -11.69
C ARG A 44 -5.14 -7.21 -13.02
N SER A 45 -6.46 -7.36 -12.99
CA SER A 45 -7.33 -7.03 -14.13
C SER A 45 -7.50 -5.51 -14.25
N ASN A 46 -7.78 -5.03 -15.46
CA ASN A 46 -8.04 -3.60 -15.69
C ASN A 46 -9.27 -3.10 -14.92
N SER A 47 -10.28 -3.94 -14.73
CA SER A 47 -11.43 -3.63 -13.86
C SER A 47 -11.02 -3.45 -12.41
N SER A 48 -10.21 -4.37 -11.86
CA SER A 48 -9.70 -4.27 -10.49
C SER A 48 -8.86 -3.00 -10.26
N ILE A 49 -8.05 -2.60 -11.24
CA ILE A 49 -7.28 -1.36 -11.19
C ILE A 49 -8.21 -0.14 -11.18
N ARG A 50 -9.20 -0.10 -12.08
CA ARG A 50 -10.18 0.99 -12.17
C ARG A 50 -10.98 1.15 -10.88
N ASP A 51 -11.52 0.06 -10.36
CA ASP A 51 -12.30 0.07 -9.11
C ASP A 51 -11.45 0.53 -7.94
N LYS A 52 -10.17 0.14 -7.90
CA LYS A 52 -9.25 0.57 -6.86
C LYS A 52 -8.92 2.06 -6.95
N ILE A 53 -8.70 2.58 -8.16
CA ILE A 53 -8.51 4.02 -8.40
C ILE A 53 -9.75 4.80 -7.96
N GLN A 54 -10.94 4.35 -8.33
CA GLN A 54 -12.19 4.98 -7.93
C GLN A 54 -12.37 4.97 -6.41
N TYR A 55 -12.13 3.83 -5.76
CA TYR A 55 -12.13 3.71 -4.30
C TYR A 55 -11.17 4.71 -3.64
N LEU A 56 -9.96 4.87 -4.17
CA LEU A 56 -8.97 5.82 -3.65
C LEU A 56 -9.45 7.26 -3.84
N HIS A 57 -10.03 7.60 -4.99
CA HIS A 57 -10.63 8.92 -5.23
C HIS A 57 -11.77 9.24 -4.27
N ASP A 58 -12.70 8.30 -4.08
CA ASP A 58 -13.84 8.49 -3.17
C ASP A 58 -13.38 8.63 -1.72
N LYS A 59 -12.37 7.84 -1.33
CA LYS A 59 -11.78 7.91 0.00
C LYS A 59 -11.03 9.23 0.21
N PHE A 60 -10.23 9.66 -0.77
CA PHE A 60 -9.57 10.96 -0.73
C PHE A 60 -10.57 12.11 -0.64
N ARG A 61 -11.64 12.08 -1.45
CA ARG A 61 -12.71 13.09 -1.40
C ARG A 61 -13.39 13.14 -0.03
N LYS A 62 -13.78 11.99 0.53
CA LYS A 62 -14.36 11.91 1.88
C LYS A 62 -13.42 12.46 2.94
N THR A 63 -12.14 12.09 2.88
CA THR A 63 -11.13 12.60 3.80
C THR A 63 -10.93 14.10 3.62
N SER A 64 -10.85 14.62 2.39
CA SER A 64 -10.69 16.05 2.13
C SER A 64 -11.87 16.85 2.67
N ASN A 65 -13.10 16.36 2.48
CA ASN A 65 -14.29 17.01 3.03
C ASN A 65 -14.29 17.00 4.56
N TYR A 66 -13.87 15.89 5.17
CA TYR A 66 -13.70 15.79 6.63
C TYR A 66 -12.63 16.77 7.13
N VAL A 67 -11.46 16.80 6.49
CA VAL A 67 -10.35 17.72 6.81
C VAL A 67 -10.84 19.16 6.73
N ASN A 68 -11.50 19.55 5.64
CA ASN A 68 -11.99 20.92 5.49
C ASN A 68 -13.07 21.28 6.53
N GLY A 69 -14.01 20.37 6.80
CA GLY A 69 -15.07 20.59 7.78
C GLY A 69 -14.61 20.55 9.25
N VAL A 70 -13.54 19.79 9.56
CA VAL A 70 -12.93 19.80 10.90
C VAL A 70 -12.00 20.98 11.06
N LYS A 71 -11.22 21.35 10.03
CA LYS A 71 -10.38 22.54 10.04
C LYS A 71 -11.21 23.79 10.32
N GLN A 72 -12.37 23.92 9.68
CA GLN A 72 -13.26 25.06 9.91
C GLN A 72 -13.72 25.11 11.37
N ARG A 73 -14.23 24.01 11.91
CA ARG A 73 -14.68 23.94 13.32
C ARG A 73 -13.56 24.22 14.31
N MET A 74 -12.36 23.68 14.08
CA MET A 74 -11.21 23.97 14.94
C MET A 74 -10.76 25.44 14.87
N LEU A 75 -10.90 26.09 13.72
CA LEU A 75 -10.66 27.54 13.59
C LEU A 75 -11.74 28.35 14.32
N ASP A 76 -12.98 27.88 14.32
CA ASP A 76 -14.08 28.50 15.06
C ASP A 76 -13.87 28.35 16.58
N ASP A 77 -13.48 27.15 17.06
CA ASP A 77 -13.22 26.85 18.49
C ASP A 77 -11.97 27.57 19.03
N LEU A 78 -10.95 27.76 18.18
CA LEU A 78 -9.73 28.52 18.49
C LEU A 78 -10.01 29.96 18.92
N HIS A 79 -11.07 30.56 18.40
CA HIS A 79 -11.50 31.89 18.79
C HIS A 79 -12.01 31.92 20.24
N GLU A 80 -12.47 30.79 20.78
CA GLU A 80 -13.02 30.70 22.14
C GLU A 80 -11.99 30.24 23.18
N ASP A 81 -11.09 29.31 22.84
CA ASP A 81 -10.19 28.65 23.82
C ASP A 81 -8.82 29.33 24.03
N GLY A 82 -8.48 30.37 23.27
CA GLY A 82 -7.22 31.11 23.43
C GLY A 82 -5.95 30.32 23.06
N LEU A 83 -6.09 29.17 22.41
CA LEU A 83 -4.98 28.41 21.83
C LEU A 83 -4.33 29.21 20.69
N SER A 84 -3.02 29.06 20.52
CA SER A 84 -2.34 29.66 19.38
C SER A 84 -2.72 28.92 18.08
N GLU A 85 -2.88 29.67 16.98
CA GLU A 85 -3.21 29.11 15.67
C GLU A 85 -2.25 27.98 15.25
N ASP A 86 -0.96 28.14 15.55
CA ASP A 86 0.09 27.16 15.27
C ASP A 86 -0.07 25.84 16.02
N GLU A 87 -0.52 25.87 17.28
CA GLU A 87 -0.72 24.66 18.09
C GLU A 87 -1.93 23.86 17.60
N ALA A 88 -3.03 24.53 17.28
CA ALA A 88 -4.20 23.89 16.71
C ALA A 88 -3.94 23.33 15.31
N ILE A 89 -3.19 24.03 14.46
CA ILE A 89 -2.75 23.49 13.16
C ILE A 89 -1.93 22.21 13.36
N LYS A 90 -0.96 22.20 14.29
CA LYS A 90 -0.15 21.00 14.57
C LYS A 90 -0.99 19.84 15.08
N GLU A 91 -1.95 20.10 15.96
CA GLU A 91 -2.82 19.06 16.53
C GLU A 91 -3.79 18.52 15.48
N PHE A 92 -4.33 19.39 14.63
CA PHE A 92 -5.11 18.99 13.47
C PHE A 92 -4.30 18.09 12.53
N GLU A 93 -3.07 18.48 12.19
CA GLU A 93 -2.21 17.67 11.33
C GLU A 93 -1.92 16.29 11.92
N ARG A 94 -1.67 16.20 13.25
CA ARG A 94 -1.51 14.92 13.94
C ARG A 94 -2.75 14.05 13.82
N ASN A 95 -3.93 14.62 14.07
CA ASN A 95 -5.20 13.91 13.99
C ASN A 95 -5.51 13.42 12.57
N VAL A 96 -5.21 14.23 11.55
CA VAL A 96 -5.35 13.85 10.14
C VAL A 96 -4.35 12.76 9.76
N LYS A 97 -3.08 12.85 10.17
CA LYS A 97 -2.07 11.80 9.93
C LYS A 97 -2.45 10.47 10.59
N PHE A 98 -2.95 10.52 11.82
CA PHE A 98 -3.37 9.35 12.57
C PHE A 98 -4.58 8.65 11.93
N LYS A 99 -5.63 9.40 11.59
CA LYS A 99 -6.85 8.83 11.00
C LYS A 99 -6.69 8.45 9.52
N PHE A 100 -5.84 9.15 8.78
CA PHE A 100 -5.74 9.00 7.33
C PHE A 100 -4.29 8.78 6.89
N ARG A 101 -3.82 7.55 7.09
CA ARG A 101 -2.45 7.08 6.80
C ARG A 101 -1.91 7.44 5.41
N TYR A 102 -2.78 7.59 4.41
CA TYR A 102 -2.40 7.87 3.02
C TYR A 102 -2.78 9.29 2.55
N TYR A 103 -3.31 10.16 3.42
CA TYR A 103 -3.86 11.44 2.98
C TYR A 103 -2.77 12.35 2.40
N TYR A 104 -1.60 12.45 3.01
CA TYR A 104 -0.52 13.33 2.54
C TYR A 104 0.13 12.81 1.25
N ASP A 105 0.34 11.50 1.15
CA ASP A 105 0.85 10.85 -0.07
C ASP A 105 -0.12 11.07 -1.25
N LEU A 106 -1.42 10.93 -0.99
CA LEU A 106 -2.46 11.18 -1.99
C LEU A 106 -2.65 12.67 -2.26
N LYS A 107 -2.44 13.57 -1.30
CA LYS A 107 -2.61 15.02 -1.47
C LYS A 107 -1.61 15.58 -2.48
N GLY A 108 -0.36 15.12 -2.47
CA GLY A 108 0.65 15.52 -3.47
C GLY A 108 0.28 15.08 -4.90
N VAL A 109 -0.34 13.92 -5.06
CA VAL A 109 -0.72 13.37 -6.37
C VAL A 109 -2.07 13.91 -6.85
N MET A 110 -3.06 13.97 -5.97
CA MET A 110 -4.46 14.33 -6.29
C MET A 110 -4.74 15.82 -6.11
N GLY A 111 -4.05 16.52 -5.22
CA GLY A 111 -4.21 17.96 -4.99
C GLY A 111 -3.63 18.82 -6.11
N SER A 112 -2.65 18.28 -6.85
CA SER A 112 -1.96 18.93 -7.96
C SER A 112 -2.65 18.73 -9.31
N SER A 113 -3.70 17.90 -9.35
CA SER A 113 -4.36 17.53 -10.61
C SER A 113 -5.27 18.67 -11.09
N PRO A 114 -5.05 19.25 -12.29
CA PRO A 114 -5.89 20.31 -12.84
C PRO A 114 -7.36 19.90 -13.04
N LEU A 115 -7.65 18.60 -12.96
CA LEU A 115 -8.96 17.99 -13.22
C LEU A 115 -10.05 18.34 -12.19
N ILE A 116 -9.72 19.01 -11.08
CA ILE A 116 -10.73 19.54 -10.13
C ILE A 116 -11.06 21.01 -10.42
N THR A 117 -10.53 21.61 -11.49
CA THR A 117 -11.07 22.87 -12.03
C THR A 117 -12.23 22.60 -13.00
N SER A 118 -13.24 21.89 -12.51
CA SER A 118 -14.57 21.92 -13.09
C SER A 118 -15.19 23.29 -12.76
N SER A 119 -14.99 24.26 -13.65
CA SER A 119 -15.85 25.42 -13.91
C SER A 119 -16.52 26.10 -12.70
N PHE A 120 -15.76 26.45 -11.66
CA PHE A 120 -16.10 27.59 -10.83
C PHE A 120 -14.85 28.47 -10.69
N SER A 121 -14.94 29.64 -11.32
CA SER A 121 -13.99 30.73 -11.19
C SER A 121 -13.96 31.19 -9.73
N MET A 122 -12.86 30.90 -9.03
CA MET A 122 -12.47 31.59 -7.80
C MET A 122 -10.99 31.95 -7.89
N SER A 123 -10.73 33.22 -7.61
CA SER A 123 -9.52 33.95 -7.93
C SER A 123 -8.28 33.51 -7.16
N ASN A 124 -7.17 33.48 -7.89
CA ASN A 124 -5.84 34.00 -7.53
C ASN A 124 -5.21 33.61 -6.18
N CYS A 125 -4.33 32.60 -6.19
CA CYS A 125 -3.42 32.27 -5.07
C CYS A 125 -2.00 31.92 -5.60
N ASN A 126 -1.26 32.92 -6.06
CA ASN A 126 0.19 32.84 -6.31
C ASN A 126 0.97 33.27 -5.04
N GLY A 127 1.16 32.36 -4.07
CA GLY A 127 1.82 32.74 -2.80
C GLY A 127 2.71 31.72 -2.10
N ILE A 128 2.64 30.43 -2.43
CA ILE A 128 3.26 29.40 -1.57
C ILE A 128 4.68 29.01 -2.03
N GLU A 129 5.01 29.12 -3.32
CA GLU A 129 6.35 28.76 -3.83
C GLU A 129 7.46 29.74 -3.44
N GLY A 130 7.13 31.01 -3.15
CA GLY A 130 8.12 32.03 -2.78
C GLY A 130 8.71 31.85 -1.37
N ALA A 131 7.89 31.45 -0.41
CA ALA A 131 8.29 31.37 1.00
C ALA A 131 9.27 30.21 1.27
N GLN A 132 9.13 29.08 0.56
CA GLN A 132 9.97 27.91 0.75
C GLN A 132 11.38 28.09 0.17
N LYS A 133 11.52 28.92 -0.87
CA LYS A 133 12.81 29.27 -1.48
C LYS A 133 13.59 30.30 -0.66
N ALA A 134 12.90 31.20 0.05
CA ALA A 134 13.52 32.18 0.94
C ALA A 134 14.06 31.55 2.24
N LEU A 135 13.35 30.57 2.80
CA LEU A 135 13.76 29.87 4.03
C LEU A 135 15.02 29.01 3.85
N ASN A 136 15.16 28.33 2.70
CA ASN A 136 16.36 27.54 2.40
C ASN A 136 17.60 28.39 2.14
N ASN A 137 17.46 29.61 1.60
CA ASN A 137 18.59 30.53 1.42
C ASN A 137 19.03 31.20 2.73
N TYR A 138 18.15 31.34 3.71
CA TYR A 138 18.48 31.97 5.00
C TYR A 138 19.18 31.00 5.97
N LEU A 139 18.83 29.71 5.96
CA LEU A 139 19.47 28.72 6.85
C LEU A 139 20.86 28.24 6.39
N TRP A 140 21.24 28.49 5.13
CA TRP A 140 22.48 27.96 4.52
C TRP A 140 23.37 29.06 3.93
N SER A 141 23.30 30.29 4.44
CA SER A 141 24.26 31.33 4.04
C SER A 141 25.68 30.91 4.42
N LYS A 142 26.53 30.74 3.41
CA LYS A 142 27.96 30.33 3.49
C LYS A 142 28.83 31.23 4.38
N GLU A 143 28.31 32.36 4.86
CA GLU A 143 29.04 33.34 5.65
C GLU A 143 29.28 32.89 7.10
N PHE A 144 28.43 32.02 7.67
CA PHE A 144 28.62 31.55 9.04
C PHE A 144 29.81 30.58 9.20
N PHE A 145 30.19 29.86 8.13
CA PHE A 145 31.35 28.95 8.15
C PHE A 145 32.68 29.64 7.79
N ALA A 146 32.65 30.75 7.05
CA ALA A 146 33.87 31.46 6.65
C ALA A 146 34.62 32.09 7.84
N LEU A 147 33.91 32.44 8.93
CA LEU A 147 34.52 32.98 10.15
C LEU A 147 35.07 31.91 11.11
N SER A 148 34.80 30.63 10.87
CA SER A 148 35.23 29.52 11.73
C SER A 148 36.58 28.92 11.35
N GLN A 149 37.12 29.21 10.16
CA GLN A 149 38.33 28.52 9.64
C GLN A 149 39.66 29.26 9.83
N ASN A 150 39.69 30.39 10.54
CA ASN A 150 40.94 31.09 10.83
C ASN A 150 41.06 31.49 12.30
N PRO A 151 41.44 30.55 13.20
CA PRO A 151 41.71 30.90 14.58
C PRO A 151 43.08 31.58 14.65
N GLN A 152 43.11 32.91 14.42
CA GLN A 152 44.26 33.68 14.88
C GLN A 152 44.34 33.57 16.39
N ARG A 153 45.30 32.76 16.87
CA ARG A 153 45.61 32.59 18.28
C ARG A 153 45.91 33.97 18.89
N PRO A 154 45.18 34.41 19.93
CA PRO A 154 45.49 35.66 20.60
C PRO A 154 46.89 35.58 21.25
N PRO A 155 47.66 36.69 21.27
CA PRO A 155 48.98 36.75 21.89
C PRO A 155 48.92 36.43 23.40
N LYS A 156 49.90 35.66 23.88
CA LYS A 156 49.97 35.09 25.26
C LYS A 156 49.98 36.10 26.43
N ARG A 157 49.98 37.42 26.17
CA ARG A 157 50.12 38.47 27.22
C ARG A 157 48.82 39.12 27.69
N ALA A 158 47.67 38.76 27.13
CA ALA A 158 46.36 39.27 27.56
C ALA A 158 45.50 38.17 28.21
N ARG A 159 45.98 37.52 29.26
CA ARG A 159 45.13 36.75 30.18
C ARG A 159 44.75 37.64 31.35
N ARG A 160 43.97 38.69 31.07
CA ARG A 160 43.24 39.40 32.12
C ARG A 160 42.08 38.49 32.53
N THR A 161 41.86 38.43 33.84
CA THR A 161 40.75 37.75 34.51
C THR A 161 39.45 37.99 33.74
N VAL A 162 39.04 37.02 32.92
CA VAL A 162 37.74 37.06 32.26
C VAL A 162 36.73 36.85 33.38
N GLU A 163 35.85 37.82 33.60
CA GLU A 163 34.83 37.71 34.64
C GLU A 163 34.05 36.40 34.47
N PRO A 164 33.84 35.61 35.53
CA PRO A 164 33.14 34.32 35.47
C PRO A 164 31.80 34.37 34.72
N ARG A 165 31.10 35.52 34.77
CA ARG A 165 29.84 35.76 34.05
C ARG A 165 29.98 35.72 32.53
N ILE A 166 31.12 36.17 31.97
CA ILE A 166 31.36 36.12 30.52
C ILE A 166 31.61 34.69 30.07
N LEU A 167 32.24 33.84 30.89
CA LEU A 167 32.38 32.41 30.60
C LEU A 167 31.03 31.70 30.58
N GLU A 168 30.16 32.00 31.54
CA GLU A 168 28.82 31.39 31.65
C GLU A 168 27.94 31.69 30.42
N ILE A 169 27.99 32.93 29.91
CA ILE A 169 27.28 33.36 28.69
C ILE A 169 27.76 32.59 27.44
N ILE A 170 29.02 32.17 27.39
CA ILE A 170 29.59 31.44 26.24
C ILE A 170 29.38 29.91 26.39
N GLU A 171 29.41 29.40 27.62
CA GLU A 171 29.24 27.98 27.91
C GLU A 171 27.79 27.52 27.77
N GLU A 172 26.80 28.33 28.14
CA GLU A 172 25.38 27.95 28.02
C GLU A 172 24.94 27.61 26.59
N PRO A 173 25.20 28.44 25.56
CA PRO A 173 24.87 28.10 24.17
C PRO A 173 25.55 26.82 23.70
N THR A 174 26.79 26.59 24.15
CA THR A 174 27.54 25.37 23.79
C THR A 174 26.90 24.12 24.41
N ARG A 175 26.49 24.21 25.67
CA ARG A 175 25.75 23.12 26.36
C ARG A 175 24.38 22.89 25.75
N ALA A 176 23.66 23.94 25.38
CA ALA A 176 22.36 23.85 24.70
C ALA A 176 22.50 23.19 23.32
N ASN A 177 23.50 23.57 22.54
CA ASN A 177 23.81 22.94 21.25
C ASN A 177 24.15 21.46 21.40
N HIS A 178 24.93 21.09 22.42
CA HIS A 178 25.25 19.68 22.69
C HIS A 178 23.99 18.86 23.02
N ARG A 179 23.13 19.36 23.92
CA ARG A 179 21.84 18.72 24.25
C ARG A 179 20.94 18.55 23.02
N ASN A 180 20.90 19.55 22.14
CA ASN A 180 20.12 19.48 20.91
C ASN A 180 20.67 18.42 19.93
N SER A 181 22.00 18.33 19.81
CA SER A 181 22.65 17.27 19.03
C SER A 181 22.30 15.88 19.56
N ASP A 182 22.39 15.67 20.88
CA ASP A 182 22.07 14.39 21.51
C ASP A 182 20.60 14.00 21.30
N TYR A 183 19.69 14.96 21.44
CA TYR A 183 18.27 14.77 21.16
C TYR A 183 18.01 14.35 19.71
N MET A 184 18.66 15.03 18.74
CA MET A 184 18.51 14.70 17.33
C MET A 184 19.07 13.31 16.99
N GLN A 185 20.20 12.92 17.57
CA GLN A 185 20.75 11.57 17.42
C GLN A 185 19.82 10.51 18.01
N GLN A 186 19.26 10.77 19.20
CA GLN A 186 18.34 9.85 19.85
C GLN A 186 17.04 9.69 19.04
N LYS A 187 16.51 10.78 18.49
CA LYS A 187 15.34 10.75 17.60
C LYS A 187 15.59 9.90 16.35
N LEU A 188 16.74 10.08 15.68
CA LEU A 188 17.12 9.27 14.53
C LEU A 188 17.27 7.79 14.90
N LYS A 189 17.85 7.49 16.06
CA LYS A 189 17.97 6.12 16.57
C LYS A 189 16.59 5.48 16.76
N TYR A 190 15.65 6.17 17.42
CA TYR A 190 14.30 5.65 17.61
C TYR A 190 13.55 5.45 16.29
N GLU A 191 13.70 6.37 15.34
CA GLU A 191 13.08 6.24 14.03
C GLU A 191 13.62 5.03 13.26
N LYS A 192 14.93 4.80 13.32
CA LYS A 192 15.56 3.61 12.74
C LYS A 192 15.02 2.32 13.38
N GLU A 193 15.01 2.24 14.71
CA GLU A 193 14.50 1.08 15.44
C GLU A 193 13.00 0.83 15.15
N PHE A 194 12.20 1.90 15.04
CA PHE A 194 10.79 1.79 14.70
C PHE A 194 10.59 1.23 13.29
N ASN A 195 11.37 1.71 12.32
CA ASN A 195 11.32 1.23 10.94
C ASN A 195 11.77 -0.24 10.83
N GLU A 196 12.83 -0.63 11.55
CA GLU A 196 13.27 -2.02 11.62
C GLU A 196 12.19 -2.95 12.20
N ARG A 197 11.48 -2.52 13.26
CA ARG A 197 10.36 -3.28 13.82
C ARG A 197 9.20 -3.41 12.84
N GLN A 198 8.84 -2.33 12.14
CA GLN A 198 7.79 -2.36 11.10
C GLN A 198 8.15 -3.33 9.98
N LEU A 199 9.41 -3.32 9.51
CA LEU A 199 9.88 -4.23 8.47
C LEU A 199 9.85 -5.69 8.95
N CYS A 200 10.33 -5.96 10.17
CA CYS A 200 10.28 -7.29 10.78
C CYS A 200 8.84 -7.83 10.87
N GLU A 201 7.89 -6.98 11.27
CA GLU A 201 6.49 -7.37 11.36
C GLU A 201 5.87 -7.66 9.98
N GLN A 202 6.22 -6.86 8.96
CA GLN A 202 5.81 -7.15 7.58
C GLN A 202 6.37 -8.47 7.06
N MET A 203 7.63 -8.80 7.39
CA MET A 203 8.23 -10.08 7.02
C MET A 203 7.51 -11.25 7.68
N LYS A 204 7.14 -11.15 8.97
CA LYS A 204 6.36 -12.19 9.65
C LYS A 204 4.99 -12.40 9.01
N ILE A 205 4.29 -11.31 8.69
CA ILE A 205 2.99 -11.39 8.01
C ILE A 205 3.14 -12.04 6.64
N HIS A 206 4.19 -11.70 5.88
CA HIS A 206 4.45 -12.29 4.58
C HIS A 206 4.75 -13.80 4.69
N GLN A 207 5.62 -14.19 5.63
CA GLN A 207 5.94 -15.60 5.88
C GLN A 207 4.69 -16.40 6.26
N SER A 208 3.89 -15.90 7.19
CA SER A 208 2.63 -16.55 7.59
C SER A 208 1.66 -16.74 6.41
N ARG A 209 1.61 -15.79 5.46
CA ARG A 209 0.81 -15.94 4.24
C ARG A 209 1.35 -17.03 3.32
N MET A 210 2.66 -17.12 3.16
CA MET A 210 3.29 -18.18 2.36
C MET A 210 3.04 -19.56 2.97
N ASP A 211 3.16 -19.69 4.29
CA ASP A 211 2.89 -20.94 5.00
C ASP A 211 1.41 -21.35 4.87
N HIS A 212 0.49 -20.39 4.98
CA HIS A 212 -0.93 -20.64 4.77
C HIS A 212 -1.24 -21.07 3.33
N GLN A 213 -0.64 -20.43 2.32
CA GLN A 213 -0.81 -20.83 0.92
C GLN A 213 -0.30 -22.24 0.66
N LYS A 214 0.84 -22.61 1.26
CA LYS A 214 1.38 -23.96 1.18
C LYS A 214 0.42 -24.98 1.80
N ALA A 215 -0.11 -24.71 3.00
CA ALA A 215 -1.08 -25.59 3.65
C ALA A 215 -2.35 -25.79 2.81
N VAL A 216 -2.90 -24.71 2.24
CA VAL A 216 -4.06 -24.80 1.33
C VAL A 216 -3.75 -25.62 0.08
N HIS A 217 -2.54 -25.50 -0.46
CA HIS A 217 -2.12 -26.30 -1.62
C HIS A 217 -2.02 -27.79 -1.27
N ASP A 218 -1.41 -28.12 -0.13
CA ASP A 218 -1.28 -29.50 0.36
C ASP A 218 -2.65 -30.13 0.63
N ASP A 219 -3.58 -29.37 1.23
CA ASP A 219 -4.97 -29.81 1.44
C ASP A 219 -5.71 -30.06 0.12
N ASN A 220 -5.53 -29.20 -0.89
CA ASN A 220 -6.13 -29.39 -2.21
C ASN A 220 -5.61 -30.66 -2.89
N ILE A 221 -4.32 -30.95 -2.80
CA ILE A 221 -3.73 -32.21 -3.31
C ILE A 221 -4.35 -33.41 -2.59
N LEU A 222 -4.49 -33.34 -1.26
CA LEU A 222 -5.10 -34.42 -0.48
C LEU A 222 -6.57 -34.66 -0.88
N ILE A 223 -7.35 -33.60 -1.08
CA ILE A 223 -8.75 -33.69 -1.50
C ILE A 223 -8.85 -34.32 -2.89
N GLU A 224 -8.02 -33.90 -3.84
CA GLU A 224 -8.04 -34.45 -5.21
C GLU A 224 -7.64 -35.92 -5.22
N ASN A 225 -6.63 -36.32 -4.44
CA ASN A 225 -6.24 -37.72 -4.30
C ASN A 225 -7.40 -38.59 -3.75
N LYS A 226 -8.10 -38.11 -2.72
CA LYS A 226 -9.28 -38.82 -2.17
C LYS A 226 -10.41 -38.91 -3.18
N ARG A 227 -10.62 -37.86 -3.98
CA ARG A 227 -11.62 -37.86 -5.04
C ARG A 227 -11.29 -38.91 -6.10
N LEU A 228 -10.06 -38.98 -6.57
CA LEU A 228 -9.61 -39.99 -7.54
C LEU A 228 -9.74 -41.41 -6.99
N GLU A 229 -9.45 -41.62 -5.70
CA GLU A 229 -9.65 -42.92 -5.03
C GLU A 229 -11.13 -43.33 -5.03
N ILE A 230 -12.04 -42.40 -4.75
CA ILE A 230 -13.49 -42.65 -4.79
C ILE A 230 -13.95 -42.95 -6.22
N GLU A 231 -13.48 -42.18 -7.21
CA GLU A 231 -13.80 -42.43 -8.63
C GLU A 231 -13.34 -43.82 -9.08
N ALA A 232 -12.14 -44.25 -8.69
CA ALA A 232 -11.63 -45.59 -8.97
C ALA A 232 -12.52 -46.69 -8.36
N LYS A 233 -12.94 -46.52 -7.09
CA LYS A 233 -13.85 -47.44 -6.40
C LYS A 233 -15.23 -47.51 -7.07
N ILE A 234 -15.75 -46.38 -7.58
CA ILE A 234 -17.02 -46.34 -8.33
C ILE A 234 -16.88 -47.15 -9.63
N VAL A 235 -15.79 -46.97 -10.37
CA VAL A 235 -15.54 -47.72 -11.62
C VAL A 235 -15.44 -49.23 -11.35
N GLU A 236 -14.72 -49.63 -10.29
CA GLU A 236 -14.63 -51.04 -9.88
C GLU A 236 -16.00 -51.62 -9.49
N ASN A 237 -16.81 -50.87 -8.75
CA ASN A 237 -18.16 -51.29 -8.37
C ASN A 237 -19.05 -51.47 -9.61
N ASN A 238 -19.03 -50.51 -10.54
CA ASN A 238 -19.79 -50.59 -11.79
C ASN A 238 -19.39 -51.82 -12.63
N LEU A 239 -18.10 -52.15 -12.67
CA LEU A 239 -17.60 -53.35 -13.33
C LEU A 239 -18.16 -54.62 -12.66
N LEU A 240 -18.13 -54.69 -11.32
CA LEU A 240 -18.70 -55.81 -10.57
C LEU A 240 -20.21 -55.95 -10.81
N GLN A 241 -20.96 -54.86 -10.79
CA GLN A 241 -22.40 -54.87 -11.10
C GLN A 241 -22.67 -55.39 -12.51
N THR A 242 -21.88 -54.97 -13.49
CA THR A 242 -22.00 -55.44 -14.87
C THR A 242 -21.73 -56.95 -14.96
N LYS A 243 -20.71 -57.45 -14.24
CA LYS A 243 -20.44 -58.89 -14.15
C LYS A 243 -21.60 -59.66 -13.52
N ILE A 244 -22.19 -59.14 -12.44
CA ILE A 244 -23.35 -59.75 -11.78
C ILE A 244 -24.54 -59.83 -12.74
N GLN A 245 -24.87 -58.74 -13.43
CA GLN A 245 -25.96 -58.70 -14.41
C GLN A 245 -25.72 -59.68 -15.57
N TYR A 246 -24.47 -59.81 -16.03
CA TYR A 246 -24.13 -60.76 -17.07
C TYR A 246 -24.29 -62.22 -16.60
N MET A 247 -23.84 -62.55 -15.38
CA MET A 247 -24.05 -63.88 -14.79
C MET A 247 -25.54 -64.23 -14.70
N GLN A 248 -26.37 -63.29 -14.25
CA GLN A 248 -27.84 -63.47 -14.19
C GLN A 248 -28.43 -63.81 -15.56
N LYS A 249 -28.02 -63.11 -16.63
CA LYS A 249 -28.46 -63.41 -18.00
C LYS A 249 -28.07 -64.81 -18.48
N LEU A 250 -26.89 -65.29 -18.09
CA LEU A 250 -26.45 -66.66 -18.42
C LEU A 250 -27.27 -67.70 -17.64
N GLU A 251 -27.54 -67.44 -16.35
CA GLU A 251 -28.42 -68.29 -15.53
C GLU A 251 -29.84 -68.37 -16.12
N ASP A 252 -30.41 -67.22 -16.52
CA ASP A 252 -31.71 -67.13 -17.17
C ASP A 252 -31.77 -67.88 -18.51
N SER A 253 -30.62 -68.08 -19.15
CA SER A 253 -30.48 -68.86 -20.39
C SER A 253 -30.37 -70.38 -20.15
N GLY A 254 -30.45 -70.84 -18.90
CA GLY A 254 -30.42 -72.26 -18.53
C GLY A 254 -29.01 -72.87 -18.44
N LEU A 255 -27.95 -72.06 -18.43
CA LEU A 255 -26.58 -72.55 -18.23
C LEU A 255 -26.36 -72.99 -16.77
N SER A 256 -25.68 -74.11 -16.58
CA SER A 256 -25.29 -74.54 -15.24
C SER A 256 -24.18 -73.63 -14.68
N LYS A 257 -24.08 -73.52 -13.35
CA LYS A 257 -23.03 -72.73 -12.68
C LYS A 257 -21.61 -73.11 -13.15
N GLU A 258 -21.41 -74.38 -13.47
CA GLU A 258 -20.13 -74.93 -13.93
C GLU A 258 -19.81 -74.47 -15.36
N GLN A 259 -20.82 -74.40 -16.23
CA GLN A 259 -20.70 -73.82 -17.57
C GLN A 259 -20.44 -72.31 -17.51
N ILE A 260 -21.11 -71.59 -16.61
CA ILE A 260 -20.91 -70.14 -16.41
C ILE A 260 -19.49 -69.85 -15.91
N ALA A 261 -19.01 -70.57 -14.90
CA ALA A 261 -17.65 -70.40 -14.37
C ALA A 261 -16.59 -70.63 -15.46
N ASN A 262 -16.76 -71.66 -16.29
CA ASN A 262 -15.86 -71.98 -17.40
C ASN A 262 -15.96 -70.95 -18.55
N HIS A 263 -17.11 -70.30 -18.73
CA HIS A 263 -17.27 -69.21 -19.69
C HIS A 263 -16.60 -67.92 -19.20
N LEU A 264 -16.75 -67.58 -17.91
CA LEU A 264 -16.13 -66.41 -17.29
C LEU A 264 -14.60 -66.52 -17.22
N SER A 265 -14.05 -67.71 -16.95
CA SER A 265 -12.59 -67.91 -16.92
C SER A 265 -11.95 -67.74 -18.30
N LYS A 266 -12.74 -67.78 -19.39
CA LYS A 266 -12.27 -67.53 -20.76
C LYS A 266 -12.40 -66.07 -21.18
N MET A 267 -13.14 -65.26 -20.42
CA MET A 267 -13.29 -63.82 -20.64
C MET A 267 -12.29 -62.96 -19.86
N LEU A 268 -11.68 -63.53 -18.82
CA LEU A 268 -10.55 -62.94 -18.08
C LEU A 268 -9.25 -63.16 -18.85
#